data_AF-A0A0R1WRF9-F1
#
_entry.id   AF-A0A0R1WRF9-F1
#
_cell.length_a   1.000
_cell.length_b   1.000
_cell.length_c   1.000
_cell.angle_alpha   90.00
_cell.angle_beta   90.00
_cell.angle_gamma   90.00
#
_symmetry.space_group_name_H-M   'P 1'
#
loop_
_entity.id
_entity.type
_entity.pdbx_description
1 polymer ?
#
loop_
_entity_poly.entity_id
_entity_poly.type
_entity_poly.pdbx_seq_one_letter_code
_entity_poly.pdbx_strand_id
1 'polypeptide(L)'
;MKWDDDVRFLVADDVGASESAVDELVNKALKVDFFNKKMFDDHKILTSHGIQTRYQQAAYKKKDSSIDSKYCLISDTEKKVSDTGNSINDNDSTQSKEKETKENESKGEEIILNQNKENELAPLLKGESSFMDYYNRFAISDRQIRQTQVISAAIPFLNRGINVEELSKLMKLATQIAIQSNALTWEYVKGILKNWYKIGIRSSADVPKHKKQSV
;
A
#
# COMPACT_ATOMS: atom_id res chain seq x y z
N MET A 1 21.01 -5.88 -7.55
CA MET A 1 22.01 -5.15 -6.76
C MET A 1 22.29 -5.94 -5.50
N LYS A 2 23.56 -6.13 -5.16
CA LYS A 2 23.98 -6.85 -3.95
C LYS A 2 24.05 -5.87 -2.77
N TRP A 3 23.75 -6.33 -1.56
CA TRP A 3 23.87 -5.59 -0.32
C TRP A 3 25.25 -5.87 0.30
N ASP A 4 26.13 -4.89 0.22
CA ASP A 4 27.47 -4.91 0.79
C ASP A 4 27.74 -3.59 1.54
N ASP A 5 28.95 -3.45 2.06
CA ASP A 5 29.33 -2.31 2.90
C ASP A 5 29.32 -1.00 2.10
N ASP A 6 29.69 -1.02 0.82
CA ASP A 6 29.62 0.15 -0.06
C ASP A 6 28.18 0.63 -0.22
N VAL A 7 27.25 -0.28 -0.46
CA VAL A 7 25.82 0.05 -0.57
C VAL A 7 25.27 0.58 0.76
N ARG A 8 25.71 0.00 1.89
CA ARG A 8 25.31 0.47 3.22
C ARG A 8 25.79 1.91 3.46
N PHE A 9 27.04 2.21 3.14
CA PHE A 9 27.60 3.55 3.22
C PHE A 9 26.79 4.54 2.36
N LEU A 10 26.53 4.20 1.10
CA LEU A 10 25.75 5.06 0.19
C LEU A 10 24.33 5.32 0.72
N VAL A 11 23.65 4.31 1.24
CA VAL A 11 22.31 4.47 1.83
C VAL A 11 22.36 5.34 3.09
N ALA A 12 23.37 5.13 3.94
CA ALA A 12 23.54 5.91 5.16
C ALA A 12 23.77 7.40 4.86
N ASP A 13 24.62 7.71 3.87
CA ASP A 13 24.89 9.06 3.38
C ASP A 13 23.62 9.70 2.79
N ASP A 14 22.91 8.98 1.90
CA ASP A 14 21.71 9.47 1.22
C ASP A 14 20.57 9.82 2.20
N VAL A 15 20.41 9.04 3.28
CA VAL A 15 19.35 9.27 4.28
C VAL A 15 19.81 10.07 5.50
N GLY A 16 21.07 10.51 5.55
CA GLY A 16 21.65 11.26 6.67
C GLY A 16 21.69 10.47 7.99
N ALA A 17 21.88 9.15 7.93
CA ALA A 17 21.99 8.27 9.09
C ALA A 17 23.40 7.70 9.25
N SER A 18 23.69 7.08 10.40
CA SER A 18 24.93 6.31 10.55
C SER A 18 24.81 4.93 9.90
N GLU A 19 25.91 4.41 9.38
CA GLU A 19 25.95 3.05 8.81
C GLU A 19 25.49 1.98 9.81
N SER A 20 25.86 2.13 11.08
CA SER A 20 25.41 1.24 12.16
C SER A 20 23.89 1.26 12.33
N ALA A 21 23.25 2.44 12.23
CA ALA A 21 21.80 2.54 12.32
C ALA A 21 21.11 1.86 11.12
N VAL A 22 21.66 1.99 9.93
CA VAL A 22 21.18 1.30 8.72
C VAL A 22 21.32 -0.22 8.88
N ASP A 23 22.45 -0.69 9.41
CA ASP A 23 22.67 -2.11 9.67
C ASP A 23 21.67 -2.69 10.68
N GLU A 24 21.51 -2.02 11.81
CA GLU A 24 20.54 -2.42 12.82
C GLU A 24 19.13 -2.48 12.26
N LEU A 25 18.75 -1.50 11.43
CA LEU A 25 17.47 -1.46 10.75
C LEU A 25 17.29 -2.67 9.82
N VAL A 26 18.28 -2.97 8.97
CA VAL A 26 18.24 -4.11 8.05
C VAL A 26 18.15 -5.42 8.82
N ASN A 27 18.96 -5.59 9.87
CA ASN A 27 18.92 -6.77 10.74
C ASN A 27 17.56 -6.92 11.42
N LYS A 28 16.93 -5.83 11.85
CA LYS A 28 15.59 -5.85 12.43
C LYS A 28 14.53 -6.20 11.38
N ALA A 29 14.63 -5.65 10.18
CA ALA A 29 13.75 -5.94 9.05
C ALA A 29 13.82 -7.43 8.64
N LEU A 30 15.02 -8.03 8.68
CA LEU A 30 15.20 -9.48 8.48
C LEU A 30 14.56 -10.30 9.62
N LYS A 31 14.73 -9.89 10.88
CA LYS A 31 14.15 -10.57 12.05
C LYS A 31 12.62 -10.57 12.08
N VAL A 32 11.99 -9.56 11.49
CA VAL A 32 10.51 -9.45 11.42
C VAL A 32 9.95 -9.90 10.07
N ASP A 33 10.75 -10.60 9.26
CA ASP A 33 10.39 -11.13 7.94
C ASP A 33 9.93 -10.07 6.92
N PHE A 34 10.31 -8.81 7.13
CA PHE A 34 10.11 -7.76 6.13
C PHE A 34 10.97 -8.02 4.89
N PHE A 35 12.22 -8.44 5.12
CA PHE A 35 13.10 -9.01 4.10
C PHE A 35 13.20 -10.52 4.29
N ASN A 36 13.27 -11.25 3.18
CA ASN A 36 13.46 -12.68 3.16
C ASN A 36 14.90 -13.01 3.58
N LYS A 37 15.04 -13.67 4.72
CA LYS A 37 16.34 -13.99 5.31
C LYS A 37 17.21 -14.86 4.40
N LYS A 38 16.62 -15.87 3.72
CA LYS A 38 17.35 -16.76 2.81
C LYS A 38 17.98 -16.00 1.64
N MET A 39 17.23 -15.07 1.03
CA MET A 39 17.75 -14.23 -0.07
C MET A 39 18.89 -13.31 0.41
N PHE A 40 18.81 -12.84 1.65
CA PHE A 40 19.89 -12.05 2.23
C PHE A 40 21.13 -12.90 2.56
N ASP A 41 20.95 -14.07 3.16
CA ASP A 41 22.06 -14.93 3.57
C ASP A 41 22.81 -15.50 2.34
N ASP A 42 22.07 -16.03 1.37
CA ASP A 42 22.64 -16.72 0.19
C ASP A 42 23.15 -15.75 -0.88
N HIS A 43 22.50 -14.59 -1.03
CA HIS A 43 22.72 -13.71 -2.17
C HIS A 43 22.98 -12.26 -1.81
N LYS A 44 22.84 -11.91 -0.52
CA LYS A 44 22.91 -10.52 -0.04
C LYS A 44 21.92 -9.63 -0.80
N ILE A 45 20.67 -10.06 -0.94
CA ILE A 45 19.62 -9.29 -1.59
C ILE A 45 18.54 -8.93 -0.57
N LEU A 46 18.22 -7.64 -0.45
CA LEU A 46 17.09 -7.15 0.34
C LEU A 46 15.80 -7.22 -0.47
N THR A 47 15.11 -8.36 -0.39
CA THR A 47 13.85 -8.59 -1.10
C THR A 47 12.91 -9.42 -0.25
N SER A 48 11.64 -9.50 -0.61
CA SER A 48 10.65 -10.38 -0.02
C SER A 48 9.56 -10.69 -1.04
N HIS A 49 8.73 -11.70 -0.77
CA HIS A 49 7.63 -12.06 -1.65
C HIS A 49 6.78 -10.81 -2.00
N GLY A 50 6.34 -10.03 -1.00
CA GLY A 50 5.53 -8.84 -1.25
C GLY A 50 6.26 -7.66 -1.91
N ILE A 51 7.59 -7.55 -1.77
CA ILE A 51 8.38 -6.57 -2.55
C ILE A 51 8.40 -6.99 -4.03
N GLN A 52 8.64 -8.27 -4.31
CA GLN A 52 8.68 -8.77 -5.68
C GLN A 52 7.30 -8.71 -6.34
N THR A 53 6.22 -9.03 -5.62
CA THR A 53 4.85 -8.98 -6.15
C THR A 53 4.53 -7.56 -6.62
N ARG A 54 4.83 -6.56 -5.77
CA ARG A 54 4.62 -5.15 -6.13
C ARG A 54 5.50 -4.70 -7.27
N TYR A 55 6.76 -5.14 -7.31
CA TYR A 55 7.66 -4.84 -8.42
C TYR A 55 7.10 -5.38 -9.75
N GLN A 56 6.69 -6.65 -9.82
CA GLN A 56 6.13 -7.24 -11.04
C GLN A 56 4.83 -6.54 -11.47
N GLN A 57 3.94 -6.24 -10.52
CA GLN A 57 2.72 -5.49 -10.79
C GLN A 57 3.00 -4.07 -11.31
N ALA A 58 4.05 -3.40 -10.86
CA ALA A 58 4.43 -2.07 -11.34
C ALA A 58 5.14 -2.12 -12.69
N ALA A 59 5.96 -3.14 -12.89
CA ALA A 59 6.81 -3.30 -14.06
C ALA A 59 6.09 -4.01 -15.22
N TYR A 60 4.84 -4.47 -15.05
CA TYR A 60 4.12 -5.28 -16.06
C TYR A 60 4.05 -4.66 -17.46
N LYS A 61 4.02 -3.33 -17.58
CA LYS A 61 4.02 -2.61 -18.88
C LYS A 61 5.41 -2.47 -19.51
N LYS A 62 6.48 -2.80 -18.78
CA LYS A 62 7.86 -2.67 -19.24
C LYS A 62 8.27 -3.95 -19.96
N LYS A 63 9.00 -3.78 -21.08
CA LYS A 63 9.50 -4.89 -21.92
C LYS A 63 10.40 -5.87 -21.15
N ASP A 64 11.01 -5.45 -20.05
CA ASP A 64 11.90 -6.27 -19.24
C ASP A 64 11.58 -6.07 -17.74
N SER A 65 10.60 -6.83 -17.26
CA SER A 65 10.15 -6.84 -15.86
C SER A 65 10.44 -8.16 -15.15
N SER A 66 11.26 -9.01 -15.79
CA SER A 66 11.56 -10.34 -15.31
C SER A 66 12.50 -10.28 -14.09
N ILE A 67 12.18 -11.06 -13.06
CA ILE A 67 13.08 -11.33 -11.95
C ILE A 67 13.79 -12.64 -12.29
N ASP A 68 15.11 -12.66 -12.17
CA ASP A 68 15.90 -13.88 -12.38
C ASP A 68 15.36 -15.00 -11.47
N SER A 69 15.09 -16.16 -12.07
CA SER A 69 14.51 -17.33 -11.43
C SER A 69 15.19 -17.73 -10.11
N LYS A 70 16.52 -17.58 -10.00
CA LYS A 70 17.28 -17.88 -8.76
C LYS A 70 16.91 -16.99 -7.58
N TYR A 71 16.35 -15.81 -7.84
CA TYR A 71 15.95 -14.84 -6.82
C TYR A 71 14.43 -14.71 -6.69
N CYS A 72 13.66 -15.39 -7.55
CA CYS A 72 12.21 -15.28 -7.59
C CYS A 72 11.56 -16.05 -6.44
N LEU A 73 10.86 -15.31 -5.58
CA LEU A 73 10.08 -15.81 -4.45
C LEU A 73 8.58 -15.96 -4.79
N ILE A 74 8.19 -15.63 -6.01
CA ILE A 74 6.83 -15.73 -6.52
C ILE A 74 6.71 -17.05 -7.28
N SER A 75 5.72 -17.87 -6.91
CA SER A 75 5.47 -19.15 -7.57
C SER A 75 4.90 -18.97 -8.98
N ASP A 76 5.18 -19.90 -9.90
CA ASP A 76 4.68 -19.84 -11.29
C ASP A 76 3.14 -19.82 -11.38
N THR A 77 2.43 -20.27 -10.35
CA THR A 77 0.97 -20.19 -10.24
C THR A 77 0.41 -18.77 -10.19
N GLU A 78 1.18 -17.79 -9.70
CA GLU A 78 0.77 -16.37 -9.69
C GLU A 78 1.12 -15.64 -11.00
N LYS A 79 1.98 -16.25 -11.83
CA LYS A 79 2.37 -15.76 -13.16
C LYS A 79 1.27 -15.94 -14.21
N LYS A 80 0.27 -16.78 -13.94
CA LYS A 80 -0.70 -17.29 -14.93
C LYS A 80 -1.80 -16.31 -15.35
N VAL A 81 -1.82 -15.08 -14.84
CA VAL A 81 -2.83 -14.07 -15.23
C VAL A 81 -2.36 -13.22 -16.43
N SER A 82 -1.13 -13.39 -16.94
CA SER A 82 -0.64 -12.58 -18.07
C SER A 82 -0.51 -13.30 -19.42
N ASP A 83 -0.71 -14.62 -19.50
CA ASP A 83 -0.54 -15.38 -20.75
C ASP A 83 -1.86 -15.61 -21.50
N THR A 84 -2.56 -14.53 -21.83
CA THR A 84 -3.46 -14.56 -22.98
C THR A 84 -3.25 -13.29 -23.77
N GLY A 85 -2.28 -13.37 -24.69
CA GLY A 85 -2.16 -12.41 -25.76
C GLY A 85 -3.44 -12.41 -26.60
N ASN A 86 -3.93 -11.22 -26.92
CA ASN A 86 -4.60 -10.99 -28.19
C ASN A 86 -4.27 -9.57 -28.65
N SER A 87 -3.37 -9.49 -29.64
CA SER A 87 -3.41 -8.43 -30.65
C SER A 87 -4.74 -8.51 -31.37
N ILE A 88 -5.47 -7.40 -31.50
CA ILE A 88 -6.46 -7.03 -32.55
C ILE A 88 -6.83 -5.58 -32.19
N ASN A 89 -6.22 -4.60 -32.85
CA ASN A 89 -6.64 -3.92 -34.09
C ASN A 89 -7.93 -3.10 -33.94
N ASP A 90 -7.84 -1.88 -34.47
CA ASP A 90 -8.86 -0.83 -34.45
C ASP A 90 -10.24 -1.27 -34.95
N ASN A 91 -11.26 -0.61 -34.37
CA ASN A 91 -12.46 -0.06 -35.03
C ASN A 91 -13.80 -0.45 -34.39
N ASP A 92 -14.60 0.60 -34.22
CA ASP A 92 -16.06 0.70 -34.12
C ASP A 92 -16.87 -0.03 -33.03
N SER A 93 -17.58 0.83 -32.27
CA SER A 93 -19.01 0.78 -31.91
C SER A 93 -19.65 -0.57 -31.54
N THR A 94 -20.31 -0.62 -30.38
CA THR A 94 -21.79 -0.78 -30.31
C THR A 94 -22.26 -0.83 -28.85
N GLN A 95 -23.22 0.03 -28.54
CA GLN A 95 -24.01 0.08 -27.30
C GLN A 95 -24.85 -1.18 -27.02
N SER A 96 -25.28 -1.26 -25.75
CA SER A 96 -26.42 -2.01 -25.17
C SER A 96 -26.09 -3.44 -24.69
N LYS A 97 -26.53 -3.93 -23.52
CA LYS A 97 -27.77 -3.65 -22.76
C LYS A 97 -27.65 -4.19 -21.31
N GLU A 98 -28.44 -3.56 -20.43
CA GLU A 98 -28.68 -3.76 -19.00
C GLU A 98 -28.59 -5.18 -18.39
N LYS A 99 -28.09 -5.23 -17.15
CA LYS A 99 -28.82 -5.90 -16.06
C LYS A 99 -28.59 -5.18 -14.74
N GLU A 100 -29.64 -4.49 -14.28
CA GLU A 100 -29.74 -3.85 -12.98
C GLU A 100 -29.59 -4.86 -11.83
N THR A 101 -28.84 -4.49 -10.79
CA THR A 101 -29.24 -4.78 -9.40
C THR A 101 -28.77 -3.66 -8.48
N LYS A 102 -29.70 -2.74 -8.19
CA LYS A 102 -29.85 -1.95 -6.96
C LYS A 102 -28.55 -1.56 -6.23
N GLU A 103 -27.92 -0.49 -6.72
CA GLU A 103 -26.97 0.29 -5.93
C GLU A 103 -27.75 1.38 -5.21
N ASN A 104 -27.83 1.29 -3.89
CA ASN A 104 -28.41 2.35 -3.07
C ASN A 104 -27.55 3.61 -3.25
N GLU A 105 -28.19 4.66 -3.75
CA GLU A 105 -27.69 6.02 -3.82
C GLU A 105 -27.00 6.42 -2.51
N SER A 106 -25.70 6.70 -2.57
CA SER A 106 -25.14 7.74 -1.72
C SER A 106 -24.93 8.95 -2.61
N LYS A 107 -25.91 9.86 -2.57
CA LYS A 107 -25.77 11.25 -3.01
C LYS A 107 -24.35 11.72 -2.74
N GLY A 108 -23.64 12.07 -3.80
CA GLY A 108 -22.35 12.72 -3.73
C GLY A 108 -22.55 14.05 -3.02
N GLU A 109 -22.18 14.12 -1.75
CA GLU A 109 -21.75 15.38 -1.16
C GLU A 109 -20.43 15.72 -1.85
N GLU A 110 -20.52 16.56 -2.88
CA GLU A 110 -19.36 17.24 -3.43
C GLU A 110 -18.83 18.17 -2.34
N ILE A 111 -17.74 17.74 -1.70
CA ILE A 111 -17.14 18.48 -0.61
C ILE A 111 -16.38 19.65 -1.23
N ILE A 112 -16.97 20.85 -1.16
CA ILE A 112 -16.23 22.08 -1.39
C ILE A 112 -15.30 22.26 -0.18
N LEU A 113 -14.06 21.77 -0.27
CA LEU A 113 -13.02 22.10 0.69
C LEU A 113 -12.64 23.57 0.49
N ASN A 114 -12.81 24.38 1.54
CA ASN A 114 -12.16 25.69 1.59
C ASN A 114 -10.75 25.53 2.18
N GLN A 115 -9.87 26.51 1.94
CA GLN A 115 -8.48 26.48 2.41
C GLN A 115 -8.33 26.26 3.93
N ASN A 116 -9.32 26.68 4.72
CA ASN A 116 -9.32 26.47 6.18
C ASN A 116 -9.50 24.99 6.56
N LYS A 117 -10.42 24.27 5.90
CA LYS A 117 -10.63 22.83 6.12
C LYS A 117 -9.47 21.97 5.59
N GLU A 118 -8.79 22.41 4.53
CA GLU A 118 -7.58 21.72 4.03
C GLU A 118 -6.43 21.74 5.05
N ASN A 119 -6.32 22.80 5.86
CA ASN A 119 -5.29 22.90 6.87
C ASN A 119 -5.58 21.98 8.06
N GLU A 120 -6.84 21.86 8.48
CA GLU A 120 -7.24 20.90 9.52
C GLU A 120 -7.05 19.44 9.08
N LEU A 121 -7.19 19.15 7.78
CA LEU A 121 -6.99 17.81 7.20
C LEU A 121 -5.56 17.54 6.73
N ALA A 122 -4.61 18.45 6.99
CA ALA A 122 -3.22 18.26 6.58
C ALA A 122 -2.62 16.90 7.02
N PRO A 123 -2.86 16.39 8.25
CA PRO A 123 -2.35 15.08 8.67
C PRO A 123 -2.85 13.91 7.82
N LEU A 124 -3.93 14.09 7.06
CA LEU A 124 -4.46 13.13 6.12
C LEU A 124 -3.99 13.36 4.69
N LEU A 125 -3.92 14.62 4.24
CA LEU A 125 -3.87 14.95 2.81
C LEU A 125 -2.51 15.46 2.31
N LYS A 126 -1.74 16.18 3.13
CA LYS A 126 -0.54 16.91 2.64
C LYS A 126 0.59 16.95 3.65
N GLY A 127 1.82 16.93 3.15
CA GLY A 127 3.05 16.84 3.93
C GLY A 127 3.65 15.44 3.93
N GLU A 128 4.97 15.36 4.12
CA GLU A 128 5.80 14.14 4.04
C GLU A 128 5.44 13.04 5.05
N SER A 129 4.62 13.39 6.04
CA SER A 129 4.14 12.48 7.08
C SER A 129 2.62 12.28 7.04
N SER A 130 1.92 12.85 6.06
CA SER A 130 0.48 12.67 5.92
C SER A 130 0.10 11.22 5.66
N PHE A 131 -1.15 10.84 5.95
CA PHE A 131 -1.66 9.52 5.57
C PHE A 131 -1.51 9.27 4.06
N MET A 132 -1.83 10.29 3.25
CA MET A 132 -1.81 10.17 1.80
C MET A 132 -0.41 9.92 1.25
N ASP A 133 0.59 10.69 1.72
CA ASP A 133 2.00 10.43 1.40
C ASP A 133 2.43 9.03 1.85
N TYR A 134 2.09 8.68 3.10
CA TYR A 134 2.42 7.38 3.67
C TYR A 134 1.89 6.21 2.83
N TYR A 135 0.61 6.25 2.43
CA TYR A 135 0.03 5.20 1.59
C TYR A 135 0.71 5.18 0.22
N ASN A 136 0.85 6.34 -0.43
CA ASN A 136 1.38 6.45 -1.78
C ASN A 136 2.85 6.06 -1.89
N ARG A 137 3.62 6.12 -0.78
CA ARG A 137 4.99 5.64 -0.69
C ARG A 137 5.11 4.12 -0.94
N PHE A 138 4.09 3.35 -0.57
CA PHE A 138 4.09 1.89 -0.72
C PHE A 138 3.23 1.41 -1.89
N ALA A 139 2.25 2.22 -2.30
CA ALA A 139 1.38 1.93 -3.44
C ALA A 139 2.14 2.06 -4.76
N ILE A 140 1.70 1.28 -5.75
CA ILE A 140 2.23 1.37 -7.11
C ILE A 140 1.70 2.66 -7.77
N SER A 141 2.46 3.26 -8.68
CA SER A 141 2.12 4.54 -9.33
C SER A 141 0.72 4.58 -9.95
N ASP A 142 0.21 3.47 -10.49
CA ASP A 142 -1.13 3.38 -11.08
C ASP A 142 -2.25 3.18 -10.02
N ARG A 143 -1.89 2.94 -8.76
CA ARG A 143 -2.80 2.70 -7.62
C ARG A 143 -2.67 3.74 -6.52
N GLN A 144 -2.08 4.89 -6.83
CA GLN A 144 -2.03 6.01 -5.89
C GLN A 144 -3.45 6.47 -5.55
N ILE A 145 -3.70 6.69 -4.26
CA ILE A 145 -4.99 7.17 -3.79
C ILE A 145 -5.15 8.64 -4.14
N ARG A 146 -6.40 9.04 -4.38
CA ARG A 146 -6.79 10.43 -4.59
C ARG A 146 -7.30 11.06 -3.29
N GLN A 147 -7.17 12.38 -3.16
CA GLN A 147 -7.62 13.09 -1.96
C GLN A 147 -9.11 12.85 -1.67
N THR A 148 -9.94 12.82 -2.71
CA THR A 148 -11.38 12.53 -2.60
C THR A 148 -11.66 11.17 -1.96
N GLN A 149 -10.84 10.16 -2.26
CA GLN A 149 -10.97 8.84 -1.65
C GLN A 149 -10.64 8.89 -0.16
N VAL A 150 -9.54 9.57 0.22
CA VAL A 150 -9.15 9.76 1.63
C VAL A 150 -10.25 10.45 2.42
N ILE A 151 -10.75 11.59 1.91
CA ILE A 151 -11.77 12.38 2.59
C ILE A 151 -13.06 11.57 2.74
N SER A 152 -13.49 10.85 1.69
CA SER A 152 -14.69 10.01 1.75
C SER A 152 -14.63 8.93 2.83
N ALA A 153 -13.44 8.37 3.08
CA ALA A 153 -13.23 7.37 4.13
C ALA A 153 -13.10 8.02 5.52
N ALA A 154 -12.65 9.27 5.59
CA ALA A 154 -12.45 10.00 6.83
C ALA A 154 -13.76 10.54 7.44
N ILE A 155 -14.69 11.02 6.61
CA ILE A 155 -15.95 11.67 7.05
C ILE A 155 -16.70 10.89 8.15
N PRO A 156 -16.95 9.57 8.02
CA PRO A 156 -17.71 8.84 9.03
C PRO A 156 -17.06 8.89 10.42
N PHE A 157 -15.72 8.86 10.47
CA PHE A 157 -14.96 8.91 11.71
C PHE A 157 -14.93 10.32 12.31
N LEU A 158 -14.74 11.34 11.47
CA LEU A 158 -14.78 12.73 11.91
C LEU A 158 -16.16 13.11 12.47
N ASN A 159 -17.24 12.66 11.84
CA ASN A 159 -18.62 12.86 12.32
C ASN A 159 -18.89 12.16 13.66
N ARG A 160 -18.07 11.19 14.06
CA ARG A 160 -18.11 10.57 15.41
C ARG A 160 -17.25 11.31 16.44
N GLY A 161 -16.64 12.43 16.08
CA GLY A 161 -15.79 13.24 16.95
C GLY A 161 -14.37 12.68 17.10
N ILE A 162 -13.93 11.77 16.23
CA ILE A 162 -12.53 11.33 16.21
C ILE A 162 -11.69 12.45 15.61
N ASN A 163 -10.63 12.86 16.30
CA ASN A 163 -9.75 13.92 15.81
C ASN A 163 -8.88 13.43 14.63
N VAL A 164 -8.39 14.38 13.83
CA VAL A 164 -7.69 14.10 12.57
C VAL A 164 -6.37 13.34 12.79
N GLU A 165 -5.60 13.67 13.83
CA GLU A 165 -4.37 12.96 14.20
C GLU A 165 -4.63 11.48 14.47
N GLU A 166 -5.63 11.17 15.29
CA GLU A 166 -5.95 9.79 15.66
C GLU A 166 -6.52 9.02 14.48
N LEU A 167 -7.33 9.68 13.64
CA LEU A 167 -7.78 9.12 12.38
C LEU A 167 -6.63 8.84 11.42
N SER A 168 -5.64 9.74 11.31
CA SER A 168 -4.44 9.52 10.50
C SER A 168 -3.70 8.26 10.95
N LYS A 169 -3.53 8.06 12.27
CA LYS A 169 -2.93 6.83 12.81
C LYS A 169 -3.75 5.58 12.46
N LEU A 170 -5.06 5.62 12.63
CA LEU A 170 -5.94 4.50 12.26
C LEU A 170 -5.79 4.15 10.77
N MET A 171 -5.85 5.14 9.89
CA MET A 171 -5.72 4.90 8.45
C MET A 171 -4.34 4.32 8.11
N LYS A 172 -3.26 4.79 8.73
CA LYS A 172 -1.92 4.20 8.59
C LYS A 172 -1.85 2.75 9.09
N LEU A 173 -2.49 2.43 10.22
CA LEU A 173 -2.56 1.05 10.73
C LEU A 173 -3.31 0.13 9.76
N ALA A 174 -4.42 0.58 9.18
CA ALA A 174 -5.15 -0.19 8.17
C ALA A 174 -4.27 -0.46 6.94
N THR A 175 -3.49 0.53 6.49
CA THR A 175 -2.50 0.37 5.41
C THR A 175 -1.41 -0.64 5.79
N GLN A 176 -0.91 -0.62 7.02
CA GLN A 176 0.08 -1.59 7.49
C GLN A 176 -0.43 -3.02 7.44
N ILE A 177 -1.68 -3.24 7.85
CA ILE A 177 -2.33 -4.56 7.75
C ILE A 177 -2.44 -5.00 6.29
N ALA A 178 -2.79 -4.08 5.39
CA ALA A 178 -2.84 -4.36 3.94
C ALA A 178 -1.46 -4.73 3.37
N ILE A 179 -0.39 -4.01 3.77
CA ILE A 179 0.99 -4.33 3.40
C ILE A 179 1.37 -5.73 3.90
N GLN A 180 1.12 -6.02 5.18
CA GLN A 180 1.44 -7.31 5.79
C GLN A 180 0.68 -8.49 5.14
N SER A 181 -0.53 -8.22 4.66
CA SER A 181 -1.36 -9.20 3.96
C SER A 181 -1.07 -9.31 2.46
N ASN A 182 -0.02 -8.62 1.96
CA ASN A 182 0.32 -8.50 0.54
C ASN A 182 -0.86 -8.07 -0.36
N ALA A 183 -1.82 -7.32 0.20
CA ALA A 183 -3.06 -6.92 -0.44
C ALA A 183 -3.22 -5.40 -0.39
N LEU A 184 -2.13 -4.66 -0.66
CA LEU A 184 -2.14 -3.20 -0.63
C LEU A 184 -2.92 -2.63 -1.83
N THR A 185 -4.24 -2.54 -1.65
CA THR A 185 -5.17 -1.81 -2.50
C THR A 185 -6.01 -0.87 -1.63
N TRP A 186 -6.49 0.21 -2.23
CA TRP A 186 -7.32 1.17 -1.51
C TRP A 186 -8.63 0.53 -1.05
N GLU A 187 -9.18 -0.36 -1.88
CA GLU A 187 -10.40 -1.12 -1.59
C GLU A 187 -10.24 -2.00 -0.35
N TYR A 188 -9.09 -2.65 -0.19
CA TYR A 188 -8.79 -3.47 0.98
C TYR A 188 -8.66 -2.60 2.25
N VAL A 189 -7.89 -1.51 2.18
CA VAL A 189 -7.75 -0.54 3.29
C VAL A 189 -9.11 0.06 3.67
N LYS A 190 -9.91 0.47 2.69
CA LYS A 190 -11.28 0.97 2.88
C LYS A 190 -12.18 -0.09 3.52
N GLY A 191 -12.01 -1.36 3.17
CA GLY A 191 -12.70 -2.49 3.80
C GLY A 191 -12.39 -2.63 5.28
N ILE A 192 -11.10 -2.56 5.65
CA ILE A 192 -10.65 -2.58 7.06
C ILE A 192 -11.28 -1.41 7.82
N LEU A 193 -11.17 -0.18 7.28
CA LEU A 193 -11.73 1.02 7.91
C LEU A 193 -13.25 0.92 8.08
N LYS A 194 -13.99 0.45 7.06
CA LYS A 194 -15.42 0.21 7.18
C LYS A 194 -15.75 -0.80 8.29
N ASN A 195 -14.96 -1.86 8.43
CA ASN A 195 -15.15 -2.83 9.50
C ASN A 195 -14.91 -2.19 10.88
N TRP A 196 -13.80 -1.47 11.05
CA TRP A 196 -13.48 -0.76 12.30
C TRP A 196 -14.54 0.27 12.69
N TYR A 197 -15.08 0.99 11.71
CA TYR A 197 -16.22 1.87 11.91
C TYR A 197 -17.45 1.11 12.43
N LYS A 198 -17.77 -0.05 11.85
CA LYS A 198 -18.93 -0.86 12.27
C LYS A 198 -18.79 -1.36 13.71
N ILE A 199 -17.60 -1.82 14.10
CA ILE A 199 -17.35 -2.32 15.47
C ILE A 199 -17.08 -1.21 16.49
N GLY A 200 -17.07 0.06 16.04
CA GLY A 200 -17.00 1.21 16.95
C GLY A 200 -15.60 1.56 17.44
N ILE A 201 -14.53 1.18 16.74
CA ILE A 201 -13.15 1.61 17.07
C ILE A 201 -13.05 3.13 16.99
N ARG A 202 -12.47 3.74 18.03
CA ARG A 202 -12.27 5.19 18.14
C ARG A 202 -10.81 5.58 18.29
N SER A 203 -9.98 4.71 18.84
CA SER A 203 -8.54 4.91 18.92
C SER A 203 -7.77 3.80 18.21
N SER A 204 -6.60 4.17 17.69
CA SER A 204 -5.55 3.26 17.24
C SER A 204 -5.18 2.21 18.30
N ALA A 205 -5.34 2.50 19.59
CA ALA A 205 -5.11 1.57 20.68
C ALA A 205 -6.16 0.44 20.78
N ASP A 206 -7.38 0.69 20.28
CA ASP A 206 -8.50 -0.26 20.34
C ASP A 206 -8.46 -1.28 19.20
N VAL A 207 -7.53 -1.11 18.24
CA VAL A 207 -7.42 -1.98 17.07
C VAL A 207 -7.00 -3.38 17.49
N PRO A 208 -7.77 -4.44 17.15
CA PRO A 208 -7.39 -5.81 17.45
C PRO A 208 -6.04 -6.14 16.81
N LYS A 209 -5.09 -6.62 17.62
CA LYS A 209 -3.80 -7.10 17.11
C LYS A 209 -4.05 -8.28 16.18
N HIS A 210 -3.61 -8.18 14.92
CA HIS A 210 -3.68 -9.29 13.98
C HIS A 210 -2.91 -10.48 14.56
N LYS A 211 -3.61 -11.57 14.88
CA LYS A 211 -2.96 -12.85 15.20
C LYS A 211 -2.24 -13.30 13.93
N LYS A 212 -0.91 -13.45 14.00
CA LYS A 212 -0.13 -14.12 12.95
C LYS A 212 -0.79 -15.49 12.71
N GLN A 213 -1.32 -15.72 11.51
CA GLN A 213 -1.54 -17.09 11.06
C GLN A 213 -0.15 -17.67 10.78
N SER A 214 0.39 -18.33 11.80
CA SER A 214 1.46 -19.31 11.61
C SER A 214 0.87 -20.48 10.85
N VAL A 215 1.35 -20.71 9.64
CA VAL A 215 1.38 -22.03 9.00
C VAL A 215 2.82 -22.31 8.66
#